data_AF-A0A8J1LBM1-F1
#
_entry.id   AF-A0A8J1LBM1-F1
#
_cell.length_a   1.000
_cell.length_b   1.000
_cell.length_c   1.000
_cell.angle_alpha   90.00
_cell.angle_beta   90.00
_cell.angle_gamma   90.00
#
_symmetry.space_group_name_H-M   'P 1'
#
loop_
_entity.id
_entity.type
_entity.pdbx_description
1 polymer ?
#
loop_
_entity_poly.entity_id
_entity_poly.type
_entity_poly.pdbx_seq_one_letter_code
_entity_poly.pdbx_strand_id
1 'polypeptide(L)'
;MSKVQFHFLFLTSVMAAADLRAELSCSICLSIYTDPVSLPCGHNFCRSCIGTTWDIQVGSGAYSCPECRAEYQERPALYRNRTLSNTEERFRPTETEPGETGIFCTYCVLSPVPAAKSCLLCEASLCDTHLRGHSKSAEHVLTQPTDSFMERKCSVHNKVLEYFCCEESVCICVYCWVSEEHRGHRVELLSEASEKKKENLRKVLEKLRPEREETERGAQRLQERRREVAEKAAGETERVTALFRDIREQLEALEKRLLSDISSQKEELSLQLSDLMEQLEIKKDELSWKIRHIEELCNMADPLTVLQERESHGAADNEGGRERHYIKVPAVGDLDVDLISETLLTGLAAIVTGVKGRIYGQEATDLLLDINMAGNHVSVSGDRKSASYSFTNQHRPKTPERFQCFQTLSSRSFPSGRHYWEVEVSESGWWGVGVAYPSIKRRGGQSWIGNNNKSWCLCTWNNNYSVRHDRKDTNLPHVPSCRRIRISLDYEAGRLSFYELSEPIRHLHTFTATFTEPLHAAFWVGRATCVRIIS
;
A
#
# COMPACT_ATOMS: atom_id res chain seq x y z
N MET A 1 -36.23 -73.72 25.57
CA MET A 1 -37.58 -73.18 25.83
C MET A 1 -38.25 -72.95 24.49
N SER A 2 -39.46 -73.49 24.25
CA SER A 2 -40.08 -73.50 22.91
C SER A 2 -40.60 -72.11 22.50
N LYS A 3 -40.67 -71.84 21.18
CA LYS A 3 -41.13 -70.57 20.57
C LYS A 3 -42.49 -70.07 21.08
N VAL A 4 -43.34 -70.95 21.58
CA VAL A 4 -44.66 -70.61 22.15
C VAL A 4 -44.52 -69.89 23.50
N GLN A 5 -43.49 -70.21 24.28
CA GLN A 5 -43.25 -69.63 25.59
C GLN A 5 -42.68 -68.20 25.51
N PHE A 6 -41.93 -67.89 24.45
CA PHE A 6 -41.44 -66.53 24.15
C PHE A 6 -42.55 -65.61 23.67
N HIS A 7 -43.46 -66.08 22.83
CA HIS A 7 -44.58 -65.28 22.33
C HIS A 7 -45.61 -64.97 23.42
N PHE A 8 -45.80 -65.89 24.37
CA PHE A 8 -46.66 -65.67 25.55
C PHE A 8 -46.03 -64.64 26.51
N LEU A 9 -44.72 -64.70 26.76
CA LEU A 9 -44.00 -63.72 27.60
C LEU A 9 -43.89 -62.32 26.96
N PHE A 10 -43.80 -62.22 25.63
CA PHE A 10 -43.71 -60.95 24.90
C PHE A 10 -45.07 -60.23 24.84
N LEU A 11 -46.16 -60.95 24.59
CA LEU A 11 -47.52 -60.39 24.62
C LEU A 11 -47.95 -60.02 26.04
N THR A 12 -47.62 -60.83 27.06
CA THR A 12 -47.93 -60.48 28.46
C THR A 12 -47.14 -59.28 28.95
N SER A 13 -45.89 -59.08 28.50
CA SER A 13 -45.08 -57.90 28.84
C SER A 13 -45.55 -56.63 28.14
N VAL A 14 -46.03 -56.71 26.89
CA VAL A 14 -46.58 -55.56 26.14
C VAL A 14 -47.97 -55.18 26.66
N MET A 15 -48.82 -56.15 26.98
CA MET A 15 -50.12 -55.91 27.62
C MET A 15 -49.94 -55.35 29.04
N ALA A 16 -49.02 -55.89 29.85
CA ALA A 16 -48.73 -55.36 31.18
C ALA A 16 -48.16 -53.93 31.17
N ALA A 17 -47.39 -53.55 30.15
CA ALA A 17 -46.87 -52.17 30.01
C ALA A 17 -47.93 -51.17 29.48
N ALA A 18 -48.87 -51.64 28.66
CA ALA A 18 -50.02 -50.84 28.22
C ALA A 18 -51.04 -50.64 29.36
N ASP A 19 -51.29 -51.67 30.17
CA ASP A 19 -52.14 -51.61 31.37
C ASP A 19 -51.55 -50.64 32.41
N LEU A 20 -50.23 -50.69 32.65
CA LEU A 20 -49.57 -49.77 33.58
C LEU A 20 -49.57 -48.30 33.10
N ARG A 21 -49.56 -48.05 31.79
CA ARG A 21 -49.64 -46.70 31.21
C ARG A 21 -51.04 -46.12 31.34
N ALA A 22 -52.09 -46.95 31.20
CA ALA A 22 -53.46 -46.53 31.46
C ALA A 22 -53.64 -46.15 32.94
N GLU A 23 -53.06 -46.93 33.87
CA GLU A 23 -53.10 -46.68 35.31
C GLU A 23 -52.33 -45.40 35.75
N LEU A 24 -51.33 -44.95 34.98
CA LEU A 24 -50.51 -43.77 35.26
C LEU A 24 -50.86 -42.54 34.41
N SER A 25 -51.97 -42.60 33.67
CA SER A 25 -52.43 -41.51 32.81
C SER A 25 -53.60 -40.75 33.43
N CYS A 26 -53.60 -39.43 33.27
CA CYS A 26 -54.73 -38.60 33.65
C CYS A 26 -55.84 -38.72 32.60
N SER A 27 -57.05 -39.07 33.03
CA SER A 27 -58.22 -39.21 32.15
C SER A 27 -58.68 -37.90 31.50
N ILE A 28 -58.21 -36.73 31.96
CA ILE A 28 -58.56 -35.42 31.38
C ILE A 28 -57.62 -35.07 30.21
N CYS A 29 -56.30 -35.10 30.42
CA CYS A 29 -55.33 -34.74 29.36
C CYS A 29 -54.81 -35.95 28.57
N LEU A 30 -55.21 -37.17 28.96
CA LEU A 30 -54.81 -38.45 28.36
C LEU A 30 -53.28 -38.66 28.32
N SER A 31 -52.55 -37.93 29.16
CA SER A 31 -51.09 -37.96 29.29
C SER A 31 -50.70 -38.48 30.68
N ILE A 32 -49.43 -38.87 30.85
CA ILE A 32 -48.90 -39.26 32.17
C ILE A 32 -49.13 -38.11 33.17
N TYR A 33 -49.51 -38.45 34.40
CA TYR A 33 -49.80 -37.43 35.42
C TYR A 33 -48.66 -36.42 35.57
N THR A 34 -49.03 -35.14 35.66
CA THR A 34 -48.15 -34.02 35.96
C THR A 34 -48.66 -33.38 37.25
N ASP A 35 -47.89 -33.47 38.34
CA ASP A 35 -48.33 -33.09 39.69
C ASP A 35 -49.67 -33.76 40.07
N PRO A 36 -49.70 -35.11 40.18
CA PRO A 36 -50.92 -35.84 40.48
C PRO A 36 -51.49 -35.47 41.84
N VAL A 37 -52.79 -35.20 41.88
CA VAL A 37 -53.57 -34.98 43.11
C VAL A 37 -54.68 -36.01 43.21
N SER A 38 -55.00 -36.41 44.43
CA SER A 38 -56.09 -37.35 44.71
C SER A 38 -57.31 -36.63 45.23
N LEU A 39 -58.48 -37.02 44.72
CA LEU A 39 -59.77 -36.60 45.28
C LEU A 39 -60.18 -37.49 46.46
N PRO A 40 -61.08 -37.04 47.35
CA PRO A 40 -61.60 -37.86 48.45
C PRO A 40 -62.26 -39.17 47.98
N CYS A 41 -62.77 -39.23 46.74
CA CYS A 41 -63.30 -40.46 46.16
C CYS A 41 -62.21 -41.44 45.68
N GLY A 42 -60.92 -41.09 45.76
CA GLY A 42 -59.78 -41.95 45.38
C GLY A 42 -59.28 -41.80 43.94
N HIS A 43 -59.98 -41.06 43.08
CA HIS A 43 -59.56 -40.81 41.69
C HIS A 43 -58.46 -39.74 41.63
N ASN A 44 -57.58 -39.85 40.63
CA ASN A 44 -56.36 -39.06 40.52
C ASN A 44 -56.35 -38.24 39.23
N PHE A 45 -55.87 -37.01 39.30
CA PHE A 45 -55.81 -36.09 38.16
C PHE A 45 -54.56 -35.23 38.25
N CYS A 46 -54.10 -34.66 37.14
CA CYS A 46 -53.12 -33.56 37.20
C CYS A 46 -53.75 -32.38 37.94
N ARG A 47 -53.01 -31.73 38.86
CA ARG A 47 -53.51 -30.60 39.66
C ARG A 47 -54.15 -29.50 38.79
N SER A 48 -53.52 -29.18 37.66
CA SER A 48 -54.02 -28.19 36.70
C SER A 48 -55.31 -28.64 36.00
N CYS A 49 -55.39 -29.93 35.62
CA CYS A 49 -56.53 -30.49 34.90
C CYS A 49 -57.80 -30.48 35.76
N ILE A 50 -57.72 -30.98 37.01
CA ILE A 50 -58.88 -30.95 37.90
C ILE A 50 -59.19 -29.53 38.40
N GLY A 51 -58.16 -28.69 38.57
CA GLY A 51 -58.33 -27.27 38.87
C GLY A 51 -59.19 -26.56 37.83
N THR A 52 -58.82 -26.70 36.55
CA THR A 52 -59.54 -26.09 35.42
C THR A 52 -60.98 -26.61 35.32
N THR A 53 -61.19 -27.91 35.48
CA THR A 53 -62.55 -28.50 35.44
C THR A 53 -63.44 -27.92 36.54
N TRP A 54 -62.92 -27.75 37.75
CA TRP A 54 -63.68 -27.14 38.85
C TRP A 54 -63.87 -25.64 38.70
N ASP A 55 -62.92 -24.92 38.10
CA ASP A 55 -63.06 -23.48 37.82
C ASP A 55 -64.22 -23.23 36.83
N ILE A 56 -64.46 -24.14 35.89
CA ILE A 56 -65.62 -24.10 34.98
C ILE A 56 -66.94 -24.42 35.72
N GLN A 57 -66.90 -25.26 36.77
CA GLN A 57 -68.08 -25.69 37.53
C GLN A 57 -68.52 -24.72 38.64
N VAL A 58 -67.77 -23.65 38.92
CA VAL A 58 -68.01 -22.68 40.03
C VAL A 58 -69.44 -22.13 40.05
N GLY A 59 -70.13 -22.01 38.91
CA GLY A 59 -71.51 -21.52 38.83
C GLY A 59 -72.63 -22.54 39.10
N SER A 60 -72.31 -23.82 39.31
CA SER A 60 -73.30 -24.92 39.36
C SER A 60 -73.69 -25.38 40.77
N GLY A 61 -73.13 -24.79 41.83
CA GLY A 61 -73.49 -25.05 43.23
C GLY A 61 -72.87 -26.29 43.89
N ALA A 62 -72.18 -27.17 43.13
CA ALA A 62 -71.39 -28.29 43.65
C ALA A 62 -70.22 -28.64 42.71
N TYR A 63 -69.15 -29.21 43.26
CA TYR A 63 -67.97 -29.70 42.52
C TYR A 63 -68.06 -31.21 42.34
N SER A 64 -67.85 -31.71 41.12
CA SER A 64 -67.95 -33.15 40.85
C SER A 64 -66.63 -33.78 40.39
N CYS A 65 -66.44 -35.05 40.72
CA CYS A 65 -65.35 -35.86 40.15
C CYS A 65 -65.65 -36.21 38.68
N PRO A 66 -64.74 -35.94 37.72
CA PRO A 66 -64.97 -36.24 36.29
C PRO A 66 -65.16 -37.73 35.97
N GLU A 67 -64.60 -38.63 36.78
CA GLU A 67 -64.66 -40.08 36.55
C GLU A 67 -65.90 -40.71 37.18
N CYS A 68 -66.13 -40.49 38.48
CA CYS A 68 -67.23 -41.16 39.20
C CYS A 68 -68.42 -40.26 39.54
N ARG A 69 -68.34 -38.96 39.24
CA ARG A 69 -69.38 -37.95 39.50
C ARG A 69 -69.75 -37.76 40.97
N ALA A 70 -68.91 -38.20 41.91
CA ALA A 70 -69.08 -37.86 43.33
C ALA A 70 -69.10 -36.34 43.52
N GLU A 71 -70.11 -35.82 44.21
CA GLU A 71 -70.34 -34.38 44.41
C GLU A 71 -69.84 -33.89 45.77
N TYR A 72 -69.29 -32.68 45.78
CA TYR A 72 -68.75 -31.99 46.95
C TYR A 72 -69.37 -30.60 47.03
N GLN A 73 -69.97 -30.27 48.17
CA GLN A 73 -70.64 -28.98 48.41
C GLN A 73 -69.64 -27.80 48.51
N GLU A 74 -68.42 -28.09 48.97
CA GLU A 74 -67.31 -27.14 49.00
C GLU A 74 -66.12 -27.70 48.22
N ARG A 75 -65.26 -26.82 47.68
CA ARG A 75 -64.11 -27.23 46.85
C ARG A 75 -63.11 -28.02 47.71
N PRO A 76 -62.88 -29.32 47.44
CA PRO A 76 -61.95 -30.11 48.24
C PRO A 76 -60.52 -29.59 48.13
N ALA A 77 -59.78 -29.62 49.26
CA ALA A 77 -58.36 -29.32 49.25
C ALA A 77 -57.58 -30.41 48.48
N LEU A 78 -56.83 -29.99 47.46
CA LEU A 78 -56.05 -30.91 46.62
C LEU A 78 -54.67 -31.15 47.23
N TYR A 79 -54.47 -32.36 47.76
CA TYR A 79 -53.17 -32.82 48.23
C TYR A 79 -52.44 -33.58 47.12
N ARG A 80 -51.15 -33.27 46.93
CA ARG A 80 -50.28 -33.98 45.99
C ARG A 80 -50.16 -35.44 46.41
N ASN A 81 -50.49 -36.35 45.49
CA ASN A 81 -50.27 -37.77 45.70
C ASN A 81 -48.78 -38.04 45.55
N ARG A 82 -48.09 -38.16 46.69
CA ARG A 82 -46.63 -38.37 46.74
C ARG A 82 -46.22 -39.69 46.10
N THR A 83 -47.05 -40.73 46.19
CA THR A 83 -46.76 -42.03 45.57
C THR A 83 -46.77 -41.93 44.05
N LEU A 84 -47.82 -41.33 43.47
CA LEU A 84 -47.92 -41.09 42.03
C LEU A 84 -46.89 -40.08 41.55
N SER A 85 -46.55 -39.08 42.36
CA SER A 85 -45.49 -38.10 42.05
C SER A 85 -44.10 -38.74 42.06
N ASN A 86 -43.81 -39.62 43.01
CA ASN A 86 -42.53 -40.34 43.05
C ASN A 86 -42.41 -41.35 41.89
N THR A 87 -43.53 -41.90 41.42
CA THR A 87 -43.58 -42.68 40.18
C THR A 87 -43.59 -41.81 38.93
N GLU A 88 -44.00 -40.53 38.96
CA GLU A 88 -43.81 -39.59 37.84
C GLU A 88 -42.32 -39.22 37.71
N GLU A 89 -41.68 -38.86 38.82
CA GLU A 89 -40.29 -38.39 38.87
C GLU A 89 -39.27 -39.46 38.42
N ARG A 90 -39.61 -40.76 38.54
CA ARG A 90 -38.80 -41.86 37.98
C ARG A 90 -38.93 -42.06 36.47
N PHE A 91 -39.91 -41.43 35.83
CA PHE A 91 -40.24 -41.62 34.41
C PHE A 91 -40.12 -40.31 33.59
N ARG A 92 -39.74 -39.18 34.20
CA ARG A 92 -39.30 -37.99 33.47
C ARG A 92 -37.85 -38.16 33.01
N PRO A 93 -37.52 -37.92 31.72
CA PRO A 93 -36.13 -37.82 31.28
C PRO A 93 -35.44 -36.64 31.97
N THR A 94 -34.27 -36.88 32.57
CA THR A 94 -33.40 -35.85 33.13
C THR A 94 -32.84 -34.98 32.01
N GLU A 95 -33.10 -33.67 32.06
CA GLU A 95 -32.58 -32.70 31.10
C GLU A 95 -31.03 -32.72 31.11
N THR A 96 -30.43 -32.90 29.94
CA THR A 96 -28.99 -32.76 29.73
C THR A 96 -28.72 -31.57 28.82
N GLU A 97 -27.61 -30.90 29.10
CA GLU A 97 -27.04 -29.67 28.54
C GLU A 97 -27.23 -29.43 27.01
N PRO A 98 -27.37 -28.17 26.56
CA PRO A 98 -27.68 -27.80 25.19
C PRO A 98 -26.43 -27.87 24.29
N GLY A 99 -26.15 -29.03 23.71
CA GLY A 99 -25.00 -29.20 22.79
C GLY A 99 -25.13 -30.31 21.75
N GLU A 100 -25.97 -31.32 21.97
CA GLU A 100 -26.25 -32.36 20.96
C GLU A 100 -27.75 -32.67 20.98
N THR A 101 -28.50 -32.11 20.02
CA THR A 101 -29.84 -32.60 19.67
C THR A 101 -29.70 -33.99 19.04
N GLY A 102 -29.43 -34.99 19.87
CA GLY A 102 -29.39 -36.39 19.48
C GLY A 102 -30.80 -36.91 19.27
N ILE A 103 -31.07 -37.52 18.12
CA ILE A 103 -32.36 -38.15 17.86
C ILE A 103 -32.40 -39.48 18.62
N PHE A 104 -33.38 -39.63 19.51
CA PHE A 104 -33.50 -40.80 20.38
C PHE A 104 -34.33 -41.92 19.76
N CYS A 105 -34.18 -43.13 20.30
CA CYS A 105 -34.93 -44.28 19.83
C CYS A 105 -36.40 -44.18 20.20
N THR A 106 -37.27 -44.27 19.20
CA THR A 106 -38.74 -44.17 19.31
C THR A 106 -39.34 -45.20 20.26
N TYR A 107 -38.71 -46.37 20.41
CA TYR A 107 -39.24 -47.49 21.20
C TYR A 107 -38.61 -47.63 22.60
N CYS A 108 -37.52 -46.92 22.88
CA CYS A 108 -36.86 -46.91 24.20
C CYS A 108 -37.49 -45.84 25.11
N VAL A 109 -38.74 -46.05 25.53
CA VAL A 109 -39.52 -45.04 26.27
C VAL A 109 -39.05 -44.87 27.72
N LEU A 110 -38.60 -45.95 28.36
CA LEU A 110 -38.23 -45.96 29.79
C LEU A 110 -36.81 -45.48 30.07
N SER A 111 -35.91 -45.60 29.09
CA SER A 111 -34.53 -45.13 29.16
C SER A 111 -34.17 -44.67 27.75
N PRO A 112 -34.24 -43.36 27.46
CA PRO A 112 -33.99 -42.83 26.11
C PRO A 112 -32.59 -43.18 25.64
N VAL A 113 -32.51 -44.13 24.70
CA VAL A 113 -31.25 -44.51 24.07
C VAL A 113 -31.09 -43.73 22.78
N PRO A 114 -29.93 -43.10 22.50
CA PRO A 114 -29.67 -42.48 21.21
C PRO A 114 -29.95 -43.43 20.04
N ALA A 115 -30.60 -42.94 19.00
CA ALA A 115 -30.86 -43.74 17.81
C ALA A 115 -29.56 -43.93 17.03
N ALA A 116 -29.32 -45.16 16.58
CA ALA A 116 -28.21 -45.50 15.70
C ALA A 116 -28.59 -45.23 14.23
N LYS A 117 -29.86 -45.49 13.85
CA LYS A 117 -30.41 -45.27 12.51
C LYS A 117 -31.88 -44.88 12.57
N SER A 118 -32.37 -44.18 11.55
CA SER A 118 -33.80 -43.97 11.32
C SER A 118 -34.27 -44.79 10.14
N CYS A 119 -35.42 -45.46 10.26
CA CYS A 119 -36.07 -46.16 9.17
C CYS A 119 -37.10 -45.25 8.50
N LEU A 120 -36.92 -44.97 7.22
CA LEU A 120 -37.80 -44.04 6.48
C LEU A 120 -39.21 -44.61 6.24
N LEU A 121 -39.34 -45.95 6.21
CA LEU A 121 -40.62 -46.62 6.05
C LEU A 121 -41.43 -46.65 7.35
N CYS A 122 -40.77 -46.94 8.48
CA CYS A 122 -41.42 -46.97 9.79
C CYS A 122 -41.52 -45.60 10.47
N GLU A 123 -40.89 -44.57 9.89
CA GLU A 123 -40.79 -43.23 10.48
C GLU A 123 -40.28 -43.26 11.93
N ALA A 124 -39.39 -44.21 12.20
CA ALA A 124 -38.94 -44.51 13.55
C ALA A 124 -37.43 -44.52 13.62
N SER A 125 -36.92 -43.92 14.69
CA SER A 125 -35.51 -43.88 15.04
C SER A 125 -35.22 -45.05 15.99
N LEU A 126 -34.20 -45.85 15.68
CA LEU A 126 -33.92 -47.13 16.31
C LEU A 126 -32.53 -47.10 16.93
N CYS A 127 -32.40 -47.44 18.22
CA CYS A 127 -31.12 -47.76 18.85
C CYS A 127 -30.60 -49.11 18.34
N ASP A 128 -29.32 -49.43 18.56
CA ASP A 128 -28.72 -50.69 18.09
C ASP A 128 -29.50 -51.95 18.49
N THR A 129 -30.09 -51.95 19.68
CA THR A 129 -30.88 -53.09 20.17
C THR A 129 -32.18 -53.28 19.39
N HIS A 130 -32.92 -52.21 19.14
CA HIS A 130 -34.15 -52.25 18.35
C HIS A 130 -33.86 -52.41 16.85
N LEU A 131 -32.71 -51.92 16.38
CA LEU A 131 -32.25 -52.12 15.01
C LEU A 131 -31.91 -53.59 14.72
N ARG A 132 -31.39 -54.35 15.70
CA ARG A 132 -31.14 -55.80 15.55
C ARG A 132 -32.41 -56.62 15.34
N GLY A 133 -33.52 -56.21 15.95
CA GLY A 133 -34.83 -56.83 15.77
C GLY A 133 -35.61 -56.29 14.56
N HIS A 134 -35.10 -55.24 13.91
CA HIS A 134 -35.75 -54.61 12.78
C HIS A 134 -35.54 -55.42 11.49
N SER A 135 -36.57 -55.48 10.65
CA SER A 135 -36.49 -56.14 9.34
C SER A 135 -35.35 -55.55 8.52
N LYS A 136 -34.52 -56.41 7.92
CA LYS A 136 -33.46 -56.02 6.98
C LYS A 136 -33.93 -56.10 5.52
N SER A 137 -35.24 -56.14 5.28
CA SER A 137 -35.75 -56.14 3.91
C SER A 137 -35.43 -54.81 3.22
N ALA A 138 -35.32 -54.85 1.89
CA ALA A 138 -34.93 -53.70 1.08
C ALA A 138 -35.88 -52.49 1.21
N GLU A 139 -37.12 -52.70 1.64
CA GLU A 139 -38.13 -51.65 1.83
C GLU A 139 -37.87 -50.79 3.09
N HIS A 140 -37.15 -51.31 4.08
CA HIS A 140 -36.80 -50.57 5.30
C HIS A 140 -35.47 -49.83 5.13
N VAL A 141 -35.51 -48.70 4.39
CA VAL A 141 -34.33 -47.87 4.14
C VAL A 141 -33.87 -47.17 5.43
N LEU A 142 -32.66 -47.51 5.89
CA LEU A 142 -32.05 -46.98 7.11
C LEU A 142 -31.09 -45.84 6.79
N THR A 143 -31.29 -44.67 7.41
CA THR A 143 -30.44 -43.49 7.24
C THR A 143 -29.84 -43.05 8.57
N GLN A 144 -28.97 -42.03 8.55
CA GLN A 144 -28.58 -41.38 9.80
C GLN A 144 -29.83 -40.88 10.54
N PRO A 145 -29.78 -40.84 11.88
CA PRO A 145 -30.90 -40.37 12.69
C PRO A 145 -31.42 -39.03 12.16
N THR A 146 -32.71 -38.96 11.85
CA THR A 146 -33.39 -37.74 11.39
C THR A 146 -34.75 -37.60 12.06
N ASP A 147 -35.15 -36.38 12.40
CA ASP A 147 -36.49 -35.97 12.85
C ASP A 147 -37.37 -35.51 11.67
N SER A 148 -36.72 -35.19 10.56
CA SER A 148 -37.25 -34.54 9.36
C SER A 148 -37.58 -35.57 8.27
N PHE A 149 -38.36 -36.60 8.64
CA PHE A 149 -38.76 -37.68 7.73
C PHE A 149 -39.52 -37.17 6.49
N MET A 150 -40.26 -36.07 6.63
CA MET A 150 -41.05 -35.46 5.56
C MET A 150 -40.19 -34.86 4.43
N GLU A 151 -38.98 -34.38 4.72
CA GLU A 151 -38.05 -33.83 3.71
C GLU A 151 -37.46 -34.91 2.80
N ARG A 152 -37.58 -36.18 3.19
CA ARG A 152 -37.12 -37.34 2.41
C ARG A 152 -38.25 -38.08 1.72
N LYS A 153 -39.47 -37.53 1.73
CA LYS A 153 -40.65 -38.09 1.08
C LYS A 153 -41.16 -37.17 -0.01
N CYS A 154 -41.71 -37.77 -1.06
CA CYS A 154 -42.42 -37.06 -2.11
C CYS A 154 -43.68 -36.41 -1.52
N SER A 155 -43.84 -35.12 -1.74
CA SER A 155 -44.99 -34.33 -1.28
C SER A 155 -46.34 -34.80 -1.83
N VAL A 156 -46.35 -35.43 -3.01
CA VAL A 156 -47.57 -35.90 -3.68
C VAL A 156 -47.93 -37.33 -3.27
N HIS A 157 -46.98 -38.24 -3.29
CA HIS A 157 -47.23 -39.68 -3.09
C HIS A 157 -46.90 -40.19 -1.68
N ASN A 158 -46.30 -39.34 -0.82
CA ASN A 158 -45.81 -39.69 0.52
C ASN A 158 -44.91 -40.93 0.56
N LYS A 159 -44.15 -41.17 -0.52
CA LYS A 159 -43.18 -42.26 -0.67
C LYS A 159 -41.76 -41.71 -0.63
N VAL A 160 -40.81 -42.56 -0.23
CA VAL A 160 -39.39 -42.19 -0.11
C VAL A 160 -38.85 -41.69 -1.45
N LEU A 161 -38.07 -40.61 -1.40
CA LEU A 161 -37.34 -40.08 -2.54
C LEU A 161 -36.10 -40.93 -2.81
N GLU A 162 -36.12 -41.66 -3.92
CA GLU A 162 -35.06 -42.60 -4.29
C GLU A 162 -34.39 -42.26 -5.62
N TYR A 163 -34.99 -41.36 -6.39
CA TYR A 163 -34.58 -41.02 -7.74
C TYR A 163 -34.40 -39.51 -7.91
N PHE A 164 -33.69 -39.10 -8.96
CA PHE A 164 -33.43 -37.71 -9.33
C PHE A 164 -33.75 -37.50 -10.81
N CYS A 165 -34.65 -36.57 -11.12
CA CYS A 165 -34.94 -36.15 -12.50
C CYS A 165 -33.88 -35.15 -12.95
N CYS A 166 -33.13 -35.47 -14.01
CA CYS A 166 -32.02 -34.64 -14.48
C CYS A 166 -32.47 -33.33 -15.13
N GLU A 167 -33.61 -33.34 -15.80
CA GLU A 167 -34.17 -32.22 -16.55
C GLU A 167 -34.70 -31.13 -15.62
N GLU A 168 -35.43 -31.55 -14.59
CA GLU A 168 -36.06 -30.64 -13.62
C GLU A 168 -35.22 -30.41 -12.37
N SER A 169 -34.13 -31.19 -12.20
CA SER A 169 -33.22 -31.11 -11.05
C SER A 169 -33.91 -31.30 -9.69
N VAL A 170 -34.89 -32.20 -9.62
CA VAL A 170 -35.67 -32.51 -8.42
C VAL A 170 -35.54 -33.99 -8.02
N CYS A 171 -35.60 -34.25 -6.71
CA CYS A 171 -35.67 -35.60 -6.18
C CYS A 171 -37.10 -36.12 -6.25
N ILE A 172 -37.31 -37.33 -6.75
CA ILE A 172 -38.63 -37.94 -6.98
C ILE A 172 -38.73 -39.34 -6.38
N CYS A 173 -39.95 -39.82 -6.13
CA CYS A 173 -40.21 -41.20 -5.71
C CYS A 173 -40.52 -42.10 -6.91
N VAL A 174 -40.61 -43.42 -6.69
CA VAL A 174 -40.89 -44.41 -7.75
C VAL A 174 -42.19 -44.13 -8.52
N TYR A 175 -43.22 -43.61 -7.86
CA TYR A 175 -44.51 -43.32 -8.49
C TYR A 175 -44.45 -42.08 -9.40
N CYS A 176 -43.68 -41.05 -9.02
CA CYS A 176 -43.41 -39.88 -9.87
C CYS A 176 -42.64 -40.26 -11.14
N TRP A 177 -41.79 -41.29 -11.09
CA TRP A 177 -41.07 -41.75 -12.28
C TRP A 177 -41.99 -42.47 -13.28
N VAL A 178 -42.99 -43.20 -12.77
CA VAL A 178 -43.95 -43.96 -13.60
C VAL A 178 -45.17 -43.11 -14.01
N SER A 179 -45.44 -42.02 -13.31
CA SER A 179 -46.54 -41.09 -13.64
C SER A 179 -46.26 -40.33 -14.95
N GLU A 180 -47.31 -39.75 -15.53
CA GLU A 180 -47.18 -38.95 -16.77
C GLU A 180 -46.29 -37.71 -16.59
N GLU A 181 -46.18 -37.17 -15.38
CA GLU A 181 -45.54 -35.88 -15.09
C GLU A 181 -44.04 -35.86 -15.40
N HIS A 182 -43.31 -36.95 -15.15
CA HIS A 182 -41.88 -37.07 -15.51
C HIS A 182 -41.63 -38.17 -16.56
N ARG A 183 -42.68 -38.54 -17.31
CA ARG A 183 -42.62 -39.62 -18.29
C ARG A 183 -41.71 -39.24 -19.46
N GLY A 184 -40.62 -39.99 -19.63
CA GLY A 184 -39.63 -39.76 -20.69
C GLY A 184 -38.47 -38.86 -20.28
N HIS A 185 -38.47 -38.31 -19.06
CA HIS A 185 -37.31 -37.62 -18.49
C HIS A 185 -36.20 -38.61 -18.09
N ARG A 186 -34.95 -38.15 -18.11
CA ARG A 186 -33.79 -38.93 -17.68
C ARG A 186 -33.73 -38.95 -16.17
N VAL A 187 -34.12 -40.09 -15.60
CA VAL A 187 -34.13 -40.31 -14.16
C VAL A 187 -32.94 -41.19 -13.76
N GLU A 188 -32.23 -40.78 -12.71
CA GLU A 188 -31.12 -41.52 -12.11
C GLU A 188 -31.44 -41.88 -10.65
N LEU A 189 -30.77 -42.91 -10.10
CA LEU A 189 -30.82 -43.17 -8.65
C LEU A 189 -30.23 -41.97 -7.89
N LEU A 190 -30.86 -41.60 -6.77
CA LEU A 190 -30.42 -40.47 -5.96
C LEU A 190 -28.98 -40.61 -5.47
N SER A 191 -28.55 -41.84 -5.16
CA SER A 191 -27.17 -42.17 -4.79
C SER A 191 -26.19 -41.88 -5.94
N GLU A 192 -26.51 -42.29 -7.16
CA GLU A 192 -25.68 -42.06 -8.35
C GLU A 192 -25.62 -40.58 -8.73
N ALA A 193 -26.76 -39.88 -8.71
CA ALA A 193 -26.84 -38.45 -8.97
C ALA A 193 -26.04 -37.64 -7.93
N SER A 194 -26.13 -38.03 -6.65
CA SER A 194 -25.33 -37.46 -5.57
C SER A 194 -23.83 -37.66 -5.80
N GLU A 195 -23.39 -38.88 -6.14
CA GLU A 195 -21.96 -39.13 -6.39
C GLU A 195 -21.45 -38.37 -7.62
N LYS A 196 -22.25 -38.25 -8.70
CA LYS A 196 -21.91 -37.39 -9.85
C LYS A 196 -21.82 -35.91 -9.44
N LYS A 197 -22.72 -35.42 -8.60
CA LYS A 197 -22.69 -34.04 -8.09
C LYS A 197 -21.46 -33.79 -7.21
N LYS A 198 -21.14 -34.72 -6.29
CA LYS A 198 -19.93 -34.67 -5.47
C LYS A 198 -18.66 -34.69 -6.32
N GLU A 199 -18.63 -35.52 -7.35
CA GLU A 199 -17.50 -35.59 -8.28
C GLU A 199 -17.30 -34.27 -9.03
N ASN A 200 -18.39 -33.65 -9.49
CA ASN A 200 -18.32 -32.31 -10.08
C ASN A 200 -17.82 -31.26 -9.06
N LEU A 201 -18.25 -31.33 -7.81
CA LEU A 201 -17.77 -30.44 -6.75
C LEU A 201 -16.29 -30.67 -6.42
N ARG A 202 -15.81 -31.93 -6.43
CA ARG A 202 -14.37 -32.24 -6.27
C ARG A 202 -13.55 -31.61 -7.39
N LYS A 203 -14.01 -31.71 -8.65
CA LYS A 203 -13.35 -31.03 -9.80
C LYS A 203 -13.32 -29.52 -9.64
N VAL A 204 -14.36 -28.90 -9.09
CA VAL A 204 -14.35 -27.46 -8.76
C VAL A 204 -13.34 -27.17 -7.65
N LEU A 205 -13.32 -27.98 -6.59
CA LEU A 205 -12.37 -27.84 -5.48
C LEU A 205 -10.91 -27.95 -5.96
N GLU A 206 -10.61 -28.90 -6.85
CA GLU A 206 -9.30 -29.07 -7.48
C GLU A 206 -8.86 -27.86 -8.29
N LYS A 207 -9.80 -27.12 -8.90
CA LYS A 207 -9.52 -25.85 -9.60
C LYS A 207 -9.32 -24.68 -8.63
N LEU A 208 -10.08 -24.62 -7.54
CA LEU A 208 -10.00 -23.52 -6.57
C LEU A 208 -8.73 -23.56 -5.71
N ARG A 209 -8.20 -24.74 -5.40
CA ARG A 209 -6.95 -24.89 -4.62
C ARG A 209 -5.76 -24.15 -5.26
N PRO A 210 -5.38 -24.38 -6.52
CA PRO A 210 -4.26 -23.67 -7.15
C PRO A 210 -4.54 -22.18 -7.35
N GLU A 211 -5.79 -21.78 -7.56
CA GLU A 211 -6.18 -20.37 -7.67
C GLU A 211 -5.98 -19.63 -6.34
N ARG A 212 -6.35 -20.26 -5.21
CA ARG A 212 -6.03 -19.74 -3.86
C ARG A 212 -4.52 -19.62 -3.67
N GLU A 213 -3.76 -20.66 -3.99
CA GLU A 213 -2.31 -20.65 -3.84
C GLU A 213 -1.65 -19.57 -4.72
N GLU A 214 -2.12 -19.36 -5.96
CA GLU A 214 -1.62 -18.28 -6.81
C GLU A 214 -1.98 -16.90 -6.27
N THR A 215 -3.18 -16.75 -5.72
CA THR A 215 -3.61 -15.50 -5.06
C THR A 215 -2.73 -15.21 -3.84
N GLU A 216 -2.43 -16.23 -3.04
CA GLU A 216 -1.56 -16.13 -1.86
C GLU A 216 -0.11 -15.79 -2.25
N ARG A 217 0.44 -16.46 -3.29
CA ARG A 217 1.73 -16.09 -3.90
C ARG A 217 1.72 -14.65 -4.41
N GLY A 218 0.64 -14.22 -5.06
CA GLY A 218 0.46 -12.85 -5.53
C GLY A 218 0.49 -11.84 -4.38
N ALA A 219 -0.19 -12.13 -3.28
CA ALA A 219 -0.17 -11.29 -2.08
C ALA A 219 1.24 -11.21 -1.45
N GLN A 220 1.97 -12.32 -1.37
CA GLN A 220 3.35 -12.34 -0.89
C GLN A 220 4.28 -11.51 -1.78
N ARG A 221 4.16 -11.60 -3.11
CA ARG A 221 4.92 -10.76 -4.06
C ARG A 221 4.64 -9.26 -3.86
N LEU A 222 3.38 -8.89 -3.62
CA LEU A 222 3.02 -7.49 -3.34
C LEU A 222 3.55 -7.02 -1.98
N GLN A 223 3.54 -7.88 -0.97
CA GLN A 223 4.11 -7.59 0.35
C GLN A 223 5.62 -7.31 0.25
N GLU A 224 6.36 -8.15 -0.49
CA GLU A 224 7.79 -7.93 -0.72
C GLU A 224 8.03 -6.64 -1.51
N ARG A 225 7.25 -6.39 -2.57
CA ARG A 225 7.36 -5.13 -3.33
C ARG A 225 7.10 -3.90 -2.47
N ARG A 226 6.14 -3.99 -1.53
CA ARG A 226 5.88 -2.92 -0.55
C ARG A 226 7.09 -2.69 0.35
N ARG A 227 7.76 -3.75 0.80
CA ARG A 227 9.00 -3.67 1.59
C ARG A 227 10.14 -3.03 0.79
N GLU A 228 10.36 -3.48 -0.45
CA GLU A 228 11.36 -2.88 -1.36
C GLU A 228 11.11 -1.37 -1.58
N VAL A 229 9.86 -0.97 -1.75
CA VAL A 229 9.49 0.46 -1.91
C VAL A 229 9.77 1.23 -0.63
N ALA A 230 9.44 0.68 0.55
CA ALA A 230 9.72 1.31 1.83
C ALA A 230 11.23 1.45 2.08
N GLU A 231 12.03 0.42 1.80
CA GLU A 231 13.49 0.45 1.91
C GLU A 231 14.11 1.49 0.97
N LYS A 232 13.65 1.56 -0.30
CA LYS A 232 14.10 2.59 -1.25
C LYS A 232 13.74 4.00 -0.78
N ALA A 233 12.52 4.20 -0.27
CA ALA A 233 12.10 5.50 0.25
C ALA A 233 12.91 5.91 1.49
N ALA A 234 13.21 4.97 2.39
CA ALA A 234 14.04 5.21 3.56
C ALA A 234 15.48 5.57 3.17
N GLY A 235 16.09 4.81 2.25
CA GLY A 235 17.44 5.09 1.75
C GLY A 235 17.53 6.45 1.05
N GLU A 236 16.51 6.84 0.29
CA GLU A 236 16.47 8.16 -0.35
C GLU A 236 16.25 9.29 0.66
N THR A 237 15.45 9.05 1.70
CA THR A 237 15.26 9.99 2.82
C THR A 237 16.56 10.23 3.57
N GLU A 238 17.31 9.16 3.87
CA GLU A 238 18.63 9.24 4.50
C GLU A 238 19.62 9.99 3.61
N ARG A 239 19.67 9.68 2.31
CA ARG A 239 20.52 10.35 1.33
C ARG A 239 20.26 11.86 1.28
N VAL A 240 18.99 12.27 1.22
CA VAL A 240 18.61 13.69 1.21
C VAL A 240 18.98 14.35 2.54
N THR A 241 18.67 13.72 3.67
CA THR A 241 18.99 14.26 5.01
C THR A 241 20.49 14.45 5.20
N ALA A 242 21.31 13.48 4.78
CA ALA A 242 22.76 13.55 4.82
C ALA A 242 23.31 14.68 3.94
N LEU A 243 22.73 14.89 2.75
CA LEU A 243 23.11 15.99 1.85
C LEU A 243 22.82 17.36 2.47
N PHE A 244 21.65 17.55 3.08
CA PHE A 244 21.32 18.81 3.77
C PHE A 244 22.14 19.05 5.04
N ARG A 245 22.56 17.98 5.73
CA ARG A 245 23.53 18.11 6.85
C ARG A 245 24.86 18.64 6.34
N ASP A 246 25.42 18.02 5.30
CA ASP A 246 26.71 18.42 4.72
C ASP A 246 26.68 19.85 4.14
N ILE A 247 25.58 20.26 3.49
CA ILE A 247 25.41 21.66 3.05
C ILE A 247 25.50 22.63 4.22
N ARG A 248 24.82 22.33 5.34
CA ARG A 248 24.85 23.18 6.54
C ARG A 248 26.26 23.27 7.12
N GLU A 249 26.95 22.13 7.24
CA GLU A 249 28.34 22.08 7.72
C GLU A 249 29.28 22.91 6.82
N GLN A 250 29.13 22.85 5.49
CA GLN A 250 29.91 23.65 4.56
C GLN A 250 29.59 25.16 4.66
N LEU A 251 28.32 25.53 4.84
CA LEU A 251 27.92 26.92 5.03
C LEU A 251 28.47 27.49 6.34
N GLU A 252 28.37 26.75 7.45
CA GLU A 252 28.94 27.14 8.74
C GLU A 252 30.46 27.29 8.66
N ALA A 253 31.15 26.41 7.93
CA ALA A 253 32.58 26.51 7.71
C ALA A 253 32.96 27.75 6.88
N LEU A 254 32.19 28.07 5.83
CA LEU A 254 32.39 29.27 5.01
C LEU A 254 32.15 30.54 5.81
N GLU A 255 31.08 30.59 6.60
CA GLU A 255 30.78 31.71 7.50
C GLU A 255 31.93 31.94 8.50
N LYS A 256 32.37 30.88 9.18
CA LYS A 256 33.48 30.95 10.15
C LYS A 256 34.77 31.46 9.50
N ARG A 257 35.06 31.01 8.28
CA ARG A 257 36.22 31.48 7.51
C ARG A 257 36.11 32.98 7.22
N LEU A 258 34.98 33.45 6.68
CA LEU A 258 34.79 34.87 6.35
C LEU A 258 34.88 35.77 7.59
N LEU A 259 34.29 35.35 8.71
CA LEU A 259 34.39 36.10 9.97
C LEU A 259 35.83 36.16 10.48
N SER A 260 36.60 35.07 10.33
CA SER A 260 38.02 35.04 10.68
C SER A 260 38.84 35.97 9.78
N ASP A 261 38.57 35.98 8.48
CA ASP A 261 39.27 36.84 7.51
C ASP A 261 39.00 38.33 7.82
N ILE A 262 37.74 38.69 8.14
CA ILE A 262 37.37 40.05 8.58
C ILE A 262 38.11 40.43 9.87
N SER A 263 38.14 39.54 10.87
CA SER A 263 38.84 39.81 12.14
C SER A 263 40.33 40.03 11.92
N SER A 264 40.96 39.19 11.09
CA SER A 264 42.39 39.29 10.77
C SER A 264 42.73 40.60 10.08
N GLN A 265 41.95 41.02 9.07
CA GLN A 265 42.16 42.31 8.41
C GLN A 265 41.97 43.48 9.38
N LYS A 266 40.94 43.43 10.22
CA LYS A 266 40.71 44.46 11.25
C LYS A 266 41.89 44.57 12.20
N GLU A 267 42.44 43.45 12.67
CA GLU A 267 43.59 43.42 13.58
C GLU A 267 44.84 44.00 12.93
N GLU A 268 45.14 43.62 11.68
CA GLU A 268 46.26 44.16 10.91
C GLU A 268 46.16 45.68 10.71
N LEU A 269 44.99 46.16 10.28
CA LEU A 269 44.73 47.59 10.13
C LEU A 269 44.81 48.34 11.47
N SER A 270 44.28 47.75 12.55
CA SER A 270 44.34 48.33 13.88
C SER A 270 45.78 48.48 14.37
N LEU A 271 46.66 47.51 14.08
CA LEU A 271 48.08 47.58 14.42
C LEU A 271 48.77 48.69 13.62
N GLN A 272 48.54 48.78 12.31
CA GLN A 272 49.10 49.83 11.46
C GLN A 272 48.66 51.23 11.91
N LEU A 273 47.38 51.39 12.25
CA LEU A 273 46.85 52.66 12.77
C LEU A 273 47.47 53.01 14.12
N SER A 274 47.66 52.02 15.00
CA SER A 274 48.25 52.23 16.33
C SER A 274 49.71 52.65 16.25
N ASP A 275 50.51 52.00 15.39
CA ASP A 275 51.92 52.37 15.14
C ASP A 275 52.03 53.80 14.59
N LEU A 276 51.14 54.18 13.66
CA LEU A 276 51.11 55.54 13.14
C LEU A 276 50.72 56.58 14.21
N MET A 277 49.74 56.25 15.07
CA MET A 277 49.37 57.10 16.20
C MET A 277 50.55 57.32 17.16
N GLU A 278 51.30 56.26 17.47
CA GLU A 278 52.50 56.36 18.33
C GLU A 278 53.59 57.23 17.68
N GLN A 279 53.85 57.05 16.38
CA GLN A 279 54.80 57.89 15.65
C GLN A 279 54.39 59.38 15.65
N LEU A 280 53.10 59.67 15.54
CA LEU A 280 52.59 61.04 15.60
C LEU A 280 52.69 61.62 17.01
N GLU A 281 52.46 60.82 18.04
CA GLU A 281 52.61 61.23 19.44
C GLU A 281 54.07 61.56 19.76
N ILE A 282 55.03 60.72 19.33
CA ILE A 282 56.48 60.99 19.48
C ILE A 282 56.86 62.31 18.79
N LYS A 283 56.40 62.53 17.55
CA LYS A 283 56.66 63.78 16.81
C LYS A 283 56.04 64.99 17.51
N LYS A 284 54.84 64.84 18.09
CA LYS A 284 54.18 65.91 18.85
C LYS A 284 55.03 66.29 20.06
N ASP A 285 55.58 65.31 20.77
CA ASP A 285 56.41 65.54 21.94
C ASP A 285 57.76 66.19 21.58
N GLU A 286 58.39 65.76 20.48
CA GLU A 286 59.60 66.38 19.94
C GLU A 286 59.38 67.85 19.56
N LEU A 287 58.27 68.16 18.87
CA LEU A 287 57.90 69.52 18.50
C LEU A 287 57.60 70.37 19.75
N SER A 288 56.88 69.82 20.72
CA SER A 288 56.58 70.50 21.98
C SER A 288 57.83 70.83 22.77
N TRP A 289 58.81 69.91 22.80
CA TRP A 289 60.11 70.15 23.42
C TRP A 289 60.88 71.27 22.70
N LYS A 290 60.92 71.27 21.36
CA LYS A 290 61.57 72.33 20.57
C LYS A 290 60.94 73.69 20.79
N ILE A 291 59.61 73.77 20.82
CA ILE A 291 58.87 75.01 21.09
C ILE A 291 59.26 75.55 22.46
N ARG A 292 59.19 74.72 23.50
CA ARG A 292 59.54 75.14 24.87
C ARG A 292 60.99 75.62 24.96
N HIS A 293 61.92 74.91 24.34
CA HIS A 293 63.34 75.27 24.33
C HIS A 293 63.56 76.64 23.66
N ILE A 294 62.94 76.87 22.50
CA ILE A 294 63.02 78.17 21.80
C ILE A 294 62.37 79.28 22.64
N GLU A 295 61.21 79.04 23.24
CA GLU A 295 60.55 79.99 24.14
C GLU A 295 61.43 80.35 25.34
N GLU A 296 62.11 79.37 25.94
CA GLU A 296 63.07 79.59 27.03
C GLU A 296 64.25 80.46 26.56
N LEU A 297 64.85 80.16 25.40
CA LEU A 297 65.92 80.97 24.80
C LEU A 297 65.48 82.42 24.53
N CYS A 298 64.29 82.62 23.96
CA CYS A 298 63.75 83.95 23.68
C CYS A 298 63.52 84.80 24.94
N ASN A 299 63.26 84.16 26.09
CA ASN A 299 63.03 84.84 27.36
C ASN A 299 64.31 85.03 28.20
N MET A 300 65.48 84.58 27.72
CA MET A 300 66.75 84.76 28.44
C MET A 300 67.27 86.20 28.35
N ALA A 301 67.80 86.72 29.46
CA ALA A 301 68.28 88.09 29.58
C ALA A 301 69.73 88.29 29.10
N ASP A 302 70.54 87.23 29.01
CA ASP A 302 71.96 87.31 28.63
C ASP A 302 72.17 87.07 27.12
N PRO A 303 72.59 88.09 26.34
CA PRO A 303 72.78 87.96 24.89
C PRO A 303 73.90 86.98 24.51
N LEU A 304 74.90 86.77 25.38
CA LEU A 304 76.02 85.89 25.07
C LEU A 304 75.57 84.41 25.06
N THR A 305 74.75 84.01 26.02
CA THR A 305 74.18 82.65 26.13
C THR A 305 73.26 82.31 24.95
N VAL A 306 72.48 83.28 24.46
CA VAL A 306 71.64 83.11 23.26
C VAL A 306 72.50 82.92 21.99
N LEU A 307 73.60 83.67 21.86
CA LEU A 307 74.50 83.60 20.68
C LEU A 307 75.47 82.42 20.70
N GLN A 308 75.75 81.84 21.88
CA GLN A 308 76.60 80.66 22.03
C GLN A 308 75.85 79.34 21.89
N GLU A 309 74.51 79.39 21.78
CA GLU A 309 73.75 78.20 21.49
C GLU A 309 74.21 77.62 20.13
N ARG A 310 74.76 76.41 20.18
CA ARG A 310 75.02 75.67 18.96
C ARG A 310 73.68 75.20 18.42
N GLU A 311 73.43 75.50 17.15
CA GLU A 311 72.43 74.84 16.31
C GLU A 311 72.73 73.32 16.23
N SER A 312 72.56 72.59 17.32
CA SER A 312 72.90 71.17 17.38
C SER A 312 71.79 70.27 16.82
N HIS A 313 70.64 70.85 16.49
CA HIS A 313 69.56 70.16 15.80
C HIS A 313 68.90 71.04 14.73
N GLY A 314 69.67 71.35 13.68
CA GLY A 314 69.17 71.67 12.33
C GLY A 314 68.45 73.01 12.19
N ALA A 315 69.20 74.11 12.17
CA ALA A 315 68.73 75.32 11.52
C ALA A 315 69.12 75.29 10.03
N ALA A 316 68.09 75.27 9.18
CA ALA A 316 68.03 75.80 7.81
C ALA A 316 67.11 74.94 6.93
N ASP A 317 65.80 75.02 7.16
CA ASP A 317 64.93 75.27 6.00
C ASP A 317 64.68 76.77 5.99
N ASN A 318 65.55 77.46 5.24
CA ASN A 318 65.53 78.90 5.07
C ASN A 318 64.34 79.31 4.19
N GLU A 319 63.83 80.49 4.47
CA GLU A 319 62.55 81.06 4.05
C GLU A 319 62.30 81.10 2.53
N GLY A 320 61.01 81.00 2.15
CA GLY A 320 60.54 81.53 0.87
C GLY A 320 59.57 80.63 0.12
N GLY A 321 58.32 80.54 0.61
CA GLY A 321 57.19 80.11 -0.21
C GLY A 321 57.17 78.63 -0.57
N ARG A 322 56.77 77.76 0.36
CA ARG A 322 56.24 76.45 -0.01
C ARG A 322 55.19 75.99 0.97
N GLU A 323 54.06 75.61 0.38
CA GLU A 323 52.85 75.00 0.94
C GLU A 323 52.95 74.53 2.39
N ARG A 324 51.99 75.02 3.20
CA ARG A 324 51.54 74.47 4.47
C ARG A 324 51.63 72.93 4.44
N HIS A 325 52.74 72.34 4.90
CA HIS A 325 52.91 70.90 4.94
C HIS A 325 52.06 70.36 6.09
N TYR A 326 50.80 70.05 5.78
CA TYR A 326 50.00 69.11 6.55
C TYR A 326 50.84 67.86 6.78
N ILE A 327 50.83 67.33 8.02
CA ILE A 327 51.38 66.01 8.31
C ILE A 327 50.77 65.05 7.28
N LYS A 328 51.59 64.55 6.34
CA LYS A 328 51.16 63.47 5.43
C LYS A 328 51.03 62.22 6.30
N VAL A 329 49.83 62.00 6.82
CA VAL A 329 49.42 60.70 7.33
C VAL A 329 49.60 59.72 6.17
N PRO A 330 50.46 58.70 6.30
CA PRO A 330 50.57 57.63 5.31
C PRO A 330 49.18 57.04 5.05
N ALA A 331 48.87 56.75 3.79
CA ALA A 331 47.62 56.05 3.46
C ALA A 331 47.69 54.65 4.10
N VAL A 332 46.87 54.41 5.11
CA VAL A 332 46.60 53.06 5.63
C VAL A 332 45.55 52.44 4.73
N GLY A 333 45.69 51.14 4.43
CA GLY A 333 44.70 50.42 3.62
C GLY A 333 43.32 50.40 4.29
N ASP A 334 42.28 50.16 3.51
CA ASP A 334 40.93 49.90 4.03
C ASP A 334 40.67 48.39 4.10
N LEU A 335 39.55 48.01 4.72
CA LEU A 335 39.07 46.62 4.70
C LEU A 335 38.83 46.19 3.24
N ASP A 336 39.33 45.02 2.85
CA ASP A 336 39.19 44.51 1.48
C ASP A 336 37.82 43.84 1.30
N VAL A 337 36.79 44.67 1.16
CA VAL A 337 35.39 44.26 1.00
C VAL A 337 35.18 43.46 -0.29
N ASP A 338 35.91 43.79 -1.35
CA ASP A 338 35.81 43.09 -2.63
C ASP A 338 36.33 41.66 -2.50
N LEU A 339 37.48 41.45 -1.84
CA LEU A 339 38.02 40.13 -1.57
C LEU A 339 37.07 39.29 -0.69
N ILE A 340 36.46 39.88 0.33
CA ILE A 340 35.47 39.21 1.19
C ILE A 340 34.25 38.77 0.36
N SER A 341 33.76 39.66 -0.50
CA SER A 341 32.60 39.40 -1.35
C SER A 341 32.88 38.31 -2.38
N GLU A 342 34.04 38.35 -3.05
CA GLU A 342 34.47 37.32 -3.99
C GLU A 342 34.69 35.96 -3.29
N THR A 343 35.23 35.95 -2.07
CA THR A 343 35.39 34.72 -1.27
C THR A 343 34.04 34.10 -0.92
N LEU A 344 33.05 34.92 -0.55
CA LEU A 344 31.68 34.46 -0.30
C LEU A 344 31.05 33.86 -1.55
N LEU A 345 31.08 34.58 -2.68
CA LEU A 345 30.49 34.13 -3.93
C LEU A 345 31.14 32.84 -4.43
N THR A 346 32.47 32.79 -4.41
CA THR A 346 33.25 31.60 -4.81
C THR A 346 32.95 30.42 -3.89
N GLY A 347 32.88 30.65 -2.58
CA GLY A 347 32.53 29.63 -1.59
C GLY A 347 31.13 29.04 -1.83
N LEU A 348 30.11 29.90 -2.01
CA LEU A 348 28.75 29.46 -2.32
C LEU A 348 28.67 28.69 -3.65
N ALA A 349 29.37 29.16 -4.68
CA ALA A 349 29.44 28.47 -5.97
C ALA A 349 30.08 27.08 -5.85
N ALA A 350 31.14 26.95 -5.03
CA ALA A 350 31.79 25.68 -4.75
C ALA A 350 30.84 24.70 -4.03
N ILE A 351 30.09 25.16 -3.03
CA ILE A 351 29.09 24.36 -2.32
C ILE A 351 28.03 23.84 -3.31
N VAL A 352 27.46 24.72 -4.13
CA VAL A 352 26.45 24.32 -5.14
C VAL A 352 27.03 23.30 -6.13
N THR A 353 28.28 23.49 -6.55
CA THR A 353 28.96 22.57 -7.47
C THR A 353 29.21 21.21 -6.82
N GLY A 354 29.65 21.18 -5.56
CA GLY A 354 29.83 19.95 -4.79
C GLY A 354 28.52 19.19 -4.57
N VAL A 355 27.45 19.91 -4.23
CA VAL A 355 26.09 19.35 -4.10
C VAL A 355 25.61 18.77 -5.42
N LYS A 356 25.79 19.50 -6.52
CA LYS A 356 25.51 18.99 -7.86
C LYS A 356 26.24 17.67 -8.07
N GLY A 357 27.57 17.63 -7.93
CA GLY A 357 28.36 16.40 -8.10
C GLY A 357 27.85 15.19 -7.31
N ARG A 358 27.36 15.39 -6.08
CA ARG A 358 26.82 14.31 -5.23
C ARG A 358 25.41 13.85 -5.60
N ILE A 359 24.53 14.75 -6.05
CA ILE A 359 23.17 14.38 -6.50
C ILE A 359 23.23 13.62 -7.82
N TYR A 360 24.20 13.97 -8.64
CA TYR A 360 24.15 13.75 -10.07
C TYR A 360 25.25 12.81 -10.59
N GLY A 361 26.30 12.55 -9.81
CA GLY A 361 27.49 11.87 -10.31
C GLY A 361 28.36 12.78 -11.17
N GLN A 362 29.64 12.46 -11.27
CA GLN A 362 30.69 13.32 -11.84
C GLN A 362 30.67 13.41 -13.39
N GLU A 363 29.68 12.81 -14.07
CA GLU A 363 29.75 12.54 -15.52
C GLU A 363 28.72 13.26 -16.41
N ALA A 364 27.84 14.10 -15.88
CA ALA A 364 26.85 14.84 -16.70
C ALA A 364 27.38 16.14 -17.34
N THR A 365 28.53 16.65 -16.90
CA THR A 365 29.08 17.96 -17.30
C THR A 365 29.77 17.98 -18.67
N ASP A 366 30.19 16.82 -19.18
CA ASP A 366 30.97 16.70 -20.42
C ASP A 366 30.16 16.21 -21.64
N LEU A 367 28.82 16.29 -21.59
CA LEU A 367 28.01 15.89 -22.73
C LEU A 367 28.17 16.89 -23.88
N LEU A 368 28.74 16.42 -25.00
CA LEU A 368 28.98 17.19 -26.20
C LEU A 368 28.33 16.52 -27.42
N LEU A 369 27.93 17.33 -28.39
CA LEU A 369 27.36 16.88 -29.65
C LEU A 369 28.45 16.39 -30.62
N ASP A 370 28.18 15.28 -31.30
CA ASP A 370 29.05 14.76 -32.35
C ASP A 370 28.78 15.43 -33.71
N ILE A 371 29.68 16.33 -34.09
CA ILE A 371 29.67 17.08 -35.35
C ILE A 371 29.65 16.14 -36.57
N ASN A 372 30.27 14.96 -36.49
CA ASN A 372 30.37 14.01 -37.61
C ASN A 372 29.06 13.24 -37.82
N MET A 373 28.29 13.01 -36.75
CA MET A 373 26.98 12.37 -36.83
C MET A 373 25.87 13.34 -37.25
N ALA A 374 26.09 14.65 -37.08
CA ALA A 374 25.13 15.70 -37.37
C ALA A 374 24.74 15.76 -38.85
N GLY A 375 23.44 15.88 -39.12
CA GLY A 375 22.93 16.11 -40.47
C GLY A 375 23.42 17.41 -41.10
N ASN A 376 23.39 17.48 -42.44
CA ASN A 376 23.87 18.65 -43.19
C ASN A 376 23.09 19.94 -42.94
N HIS A 377 21.89 19.88 -42.37
CA HIS A 377 21.07 21.02 -41.99
C HIS A 377 21.05 21.25 -40.48
N VAL A 378 22.03 20.70 -39.75
CA VAL A 378 22.22 20.93 -38.31
C VAL A 378 23.49 21.75 -38.12
N SER A 379 23.33 22.98 -37.66
CA SER A 379 24.41 23.79 -37.13
C SER A 379 24.72 23.33 -35.71
N VAL A 380 26.01 23.15 -35.41
CA VAL A 380 26.49 22.80 -34.07
C VAL A 380 27.38 23.95 -33.60
N SER A 381 27.14 24.48 -32.40
CA SER A 381 27.93 25.58 -31.83
C SER A 381 29.39 25.19 -31.60
N GLY A 382 30.28 26.19 -31.49
CA GLY A 382 31.72 25.96 -31.29
C GLY A 382 32.05 25.19 -30.00
N ASP A 383 31.27 25.42 -28.93
CA ASP A 383 31.35 24.67 -27.67
C ASP A 383 30.75 23.25 -27.75
N ARG A 384 30.14 22.87 -28.89
CA ARG A 384 29.44 21.60 -29.14
C ARG A 384 28.31 21.30 -28.17
N LYS A 385 27.74 22.31 -27.49
CA LYS A 385 26.61 22.15 -26.58
C LYS A 385 25.26 22.44 -27.24
N SER A 386 25.24 23.14 -28.38
CA SER A 386 23.98 23.56 -29.04
C SER A 386 23.86 22.99 -30.45
N ALA A 387 22.67 22.47 -30.76
CA ALA A 387 22.25 22.09 -32.11
C ALA A 387 21.10 23.00 -32.55
N SER A 388 21.16 23.54 -33.76
CA SER A 388 20.08 24.33 -34.34
C SER A 388 19.87 23.99 -35.81
N TYR A 389 18.64 24.20 -36.28
CA TYR A 389 18.35 24.02 -37.70
C TYR A 389 19.03 25.11 -38.52
N SER A 390 19.70 24.69 -39.60
CA SER A 390 20.30 25.58 -40.58
C SER A 390 19.64 25.45 -41.95
N PHE A 391 19.18 26.59 -42.48
CA PHE A 391 18.71 26.67 -43.86
C PHE A 391 19.84 26.49 -44.87
N THR A 392 21.09 26.77 -44.46
CA THR A 392 22.27 26.58 -45.31
C THR A 392 22.88 25.21 -45.11
N ASN A 393 23.33 24.60 -46.21
CA ASN A 393 24.04 23.34 -46.16
C ASN A 393 25.37 23.54 -45.41
N GLN A 394 25.62 22.75 -44.38
CA GLN A 394 26.85 22.81 -43.59
C GLN A 394 28.06 22.15 -44.28
N HIS A 395 27.89 21.69 -45.52
CA HIS A 395 28.95 21.10 -46.36
C HIS A 395 29.73 19.95 -45.70
N ARG A 396 29.10 19.22 -44.77
CA ARG A 396 29.72 18.10 -44.05
C ARG A 396 30.03 16.92 -44.99
N PRO A 397 31.16 16.21 -44.81
CA PRO A 397 31.53 15.06 -45.63
C PRO A 397 30.49 13.94 -45.51
N LYS A 398 30.27 13.20 -46.60
CA LYS A 398 29.35 12.05 -46.63
C LYS A 398 30.02 10.85 -45.99
N THR A 399 29.74 10.62 -44.71
CA THR A 399 30.18 9.42 -43.98
C THR A 399 29.00 8.47 -43.71
N PRO A 400 29.25 7.17 -43.44
CA PRO A 400 28.21 6.21 -43.04
C PRO A 400 27.47 6.58 -41.74
N GLU A 401 28.15 7.25 -40.81
CA GLU A 401 27.66 7.58 -39.47
C GLU A 401 26.76 8.83 -39.46
N ARG A 402 26.92 9.70 -40.46
CA ARG A 402 26.20 10.97 -40.56
C ARG A 402 24.74 10.76 -40.91
N PHE A 403 23.85 11.39 -40.14
CA PHE A 403 22.42 11.40 -40.48
C PHE A 403 22.14 12.14 -41.79
N GLN A 404 21.14 11.64 -42.53
CA GLN A 404 20.56 12.37 -43.65
C GLN A 404 19.59 13.47 -43.17
N CYS A 405 18.87 13.20 -42.08
CA CYS A 405 17.88 14.11 -41.49
C CYS A 405 18.55 15.09 -40.52
N PHE A 406 17.80 16.11 -40.06
CA PHE A 406 18.25 17.16 -39.15
C PHE A 406 18.39 16.68 -37.69
N GLN A 407 19.30 15.73 -37.48
CA GLN A 407 19.51 15.05 -36.21
C GLN A 407 21.00 14.93 -35.89
N THR A 408 21.33 14.72 -34.63
CA THR A 408 22.68 14.43 -34.16
C THR A 408 22.63 13.57 -32.89
N LEU A 409 23.74 12.93 -32.56
CA LEU A 409 23.95 12.23 -31.29
C LEU A 409 25.01 12.95 -30.46
N SER A 410 25.15 12.55 -29.20
CA SER A 410 26.31 12.86 -28.37
C SER A 410 27.55 12.12 -28.86
N SER A 411 28.72 12.68 -28.59
CA SER A 411 30.02 12.04 -28.86
C SER A 411 30.29 10.84 -27.96
N ARG A 412 29.87 10.92 -26.69
CA ARG A 412 29.96 9.81 -25.73
C ARG A 412 28.67 8.97 -25.72
N SER A 413 28.84 7.67 -25.48
CA SER A 413 27.76 6.72 -25.20
C SER A 413 27.75 6.33 -23.72
N PHE A 414 26.59 5.89 -23.24
CA PHE A 414 26.34 5.38 -21.90
C PHE A 414 26.16 3.85 -21.98
N PRO A 415 27.19 3.05 -21.65
CA PRO A 415 27.12 1.59 -21.72
C PRO A 415 26.44 0.95 -20.50
N SER A 416 26.40 1.66 -19.38
CA SER A 416 25.93 1.20 -18.08
C SER A 416 25.75 2.41 -17.14
N GLY A 417 25.13 2.20 -15.99
CA GLY A 417 25.00 3.17 -14.91
C GLY A 417 23.81 4.10 -15.01
N ARG A 418 23.79 5.07 -14.09
CA ARG A 418 22.78 6.14 -14.03
C ARG A 418 23.37 7.43 -14.55
N HIS A 419 22.68 8.01 -15.53
CA HIS A 419 23.07 9.24 -16.20
C HIS A 419 21.89 10.18 -16.25
N TYR A 420 22.14 11.48 -16.26
CA TYR A 420 21.12 12.46 -16.56
C TYR A 420 21.80 13.68 -17.20
N TRP A 421 21.05 14.43 -17.98
CA TRP A 421 21.51 15.70 -18.56
C TRP A 421 20.34 16.64 -18.72
N GLU A 422 20.65 17.92 -18.80
CA GLU A 422 19.66 18.98 -18.93
C GLU A 422 19.82 19.68 -20.26
N VAL A 423 18.68 19.97 -20.87
CA VAL A 423 18.64 20.73 -22.13
C VAL A 423 17.66 21.88 -22.03
N GLU A 424 18.05 22.98 -22.65
CA GLU A 424 17.18 24.09 -23.01
C GLU A 424 16.68 23.86 -24.43
N VAL A 425 15.36 23.92 -24.60
CA VAL A 425 14.70 23.73 -25.89
C VAL A 425 14.03 25.02 -26.36
N SER A 426 13.58 25.03 -27.60
CA SER A 426 12.80 26.16 -28.14
C SER A 426 11.38 26.16 -27.57
N GLU A 427 10.83 27.35 -27.32
CA GLU A 427 9.45 27.54 -26.80
C GLU A 427 8.38 26.99 -27.73
N SER A 428 8.64 27.04 -29.03
CA SER A 428 7.71 26.60 -30.06
C SER A 428 8.45 25.89 -31.20
N GLY A 429 7.67 25.27 -32.08
CA GLY A 429 8.20 24.50 -33.19
C GLY A 429 8.51 23.06 -32.80
N TRP A 430 9.20 22.37 -33.72
CA TRP A 430 9.43 20.93 -33.62
C TRP A 430 10.86 20.63 -33.19
N TRP A 431 11.01 19.99 -32.05
CA TRP A 431 12.29 19.47 -31.59
C TRP A 431 12.06 18.12 -30.92
N GLY A 432 13.13 17.37 -30.72
CA GLY A 432 13.07 16.21 -29.83
C GLY A 432 14.42 15.86 -29.22
N VAL A 433 14.32 15.33 -28.01
CA VAL A 433 15.44 14.96 -27.13
C VAL A 433 15.19 13.56 -26.59
N GLY A 434 16.24 12.77 -26.44
CA GLY A 434 16.10 11.40 -25.95
C GLY A 434 17.39 10.62 -26.07
N VAL A 435 17.27 9.33 -26.35
CA VAL A 435 18.41 8.43 -26.54
C VAL A 435 18.23 7.52 -27.74
N ALA A 436 19.35 7.08 -28.30
CA ALA A 436 19.36 6.14 -29.41
C ALA A 436 20.58 5.21 -29.34
N TYR A 437 20.43 4.00 -29.84
CA TYR A 437 21.56 3.12 -30.11
C TYR A 437 22.41 3.62 -31.28
N PRO A 438 23.73 3.37 -31.26
CA PRO A 438 24.61 3.69 -32.38
C PRO A 438 24.20 2.93 -33.65
N SER A 439 23.58 1.75 -33.51
CA SER A 439 23.10 0.92 -34.61
C SER A 439 21.81 1.43 -35.29
N ILE A 440 21.30 2.61 -34.91
CA ILE A 440 20.21 3.30 -35.61
C ILE A 440 20.58 3.55 -37.08
N LYS A 441 19.61 3.37 -37.99
CA LYS A 441 19.82 3.68 -39.41
C LYS A 441 20.11 5.18 -39.58
N ARG A 442 20.99 5.53 -40.51
CA ARG A 442 21.36 6.94 -40.78
C ARG A 442 20.61 7.58 -41.95
N ARG A 443 19.84 6.77 -42.70
CA ARG A 443 19.08 7.19 -43.89
C ARG A 443 17.67 6.59 -43.93
N GLY A 444 16.77 7.26 -44.66
CA GLY A 444 15.38 6.83 -44.88
C GLY A 444 14.46 7.04 -43.68
N GLY A 445 13.18 6.67 -43.81
CA GLY A 445 12.18 6.95 -42.77
C GLY A 445 12.46 6.32 -41.39
N GLN A 446 13.25 5.24 -41.35
CA GLN A 446 13.66 4.57 -40.11
C GLN A 446 14.84 5.26 -39.40
N SER A 447 15.49 6.26 -40.01
CA SER A 447 16.58 7.00 -39.36
C SER A 447 16.12 8.05 -38.37
N TRP A 448 14.84 8.40 -38.38
CA TRP A 448 14.26 9.38 -37.46
C TRP A 448 14.24 8.82 -36.04
N ILE A 449 14.76 9.59 -35.09
CA ILE A 449 14.71 9.29 -33.65
C ILE A 449 13.23 9.14 -33.24
N GLY A 450 12.90 8.03 -32.61
CA GLY A 450 11.55 7.62 -32.23
C GLY A 450 10.81 6.78 -33.29
N ASN A 451 11.22 6.81 -34.57
CA ASN A 451 10.55 6.07 -35.66
C ASN A 451 11.14 4.68 -35.93
N ASN A 452 11.76 4.08 -34.91
CA ASN A 452 12.38 2.76 -34.93
C ASN A 452 12.43 2.21 -33.49
N ASN A 453 12.69 0.91 -33.37
CA ASN A 453 12.84 0.22 -32.08
C ASN A 453 14.21 0.42 -31.40
N LYS A 454 15.05 1.34 -31.91
CA LYS A 454 16.41 1.62 -31.43
C LYS A 454 16.56 3.02 -30.81
N SER A 455 15.46 3.75 -30.65
CA SER A 455 15.46 5.10 -30.13
C SER A 455 14.18 5.43 -29.37
N TRP A 456 14.33 6.29 -28.38
CA TRP A 456 13.27 6.74 -27.48
C TRP A 456 13.42 8.24 -27.31
N CYS A 457 12.37 9.01 -27.55
CA CYS A 457 12.44 10.46 -27.40
C CYS A 457 11.16 11.08 -26.85
N LEU A 458 11.36 12.23 -26.21
CA LEU A 458 10.36 13.26 -26.02
C LEU A 458 10.50 14.24 -27.18
N CYS A 459 9.38 14.67 -27.76
CA CYS A 459 9.36 15.65 -28.82
C CYS A 459 8.16 16.58 -28.68
N THR A 460 8.20 17.67 -29.43
CA THR A 460 7.08 18.59 -29.56
C THR A 460 6.37 18.41 -30.89
N TRP A 461 5.05 18.27 -30.82
CA TRP A 461 4.17 18.28 -31.96
C TRP A 461 3.00 19.21 -31.69
N ASN A 462 2.76 20.18 -32.58
CA ASN A 462 1.75 21.22 -32.41
C ASN A 462 1.80 21.92 -31.03
N ASN A 463 3.02 22.22 -30.54
CA ASN A 463 3.30 22.81 -29.23
C ASN A 463 2.82 22.00 -28.02
N ASN A 464 2.52 20.71 -28.19
CA ASN A 464 2.31 19.77 -27.08
C ASN A 464 3.46 18.79 -27.00
N TYR A 465 3.70 18.25 -25.80
CA TYR A 465 4.66 17.17 -25.63
C TYR A 465 4.08 15.84 -26.13
N SER A 466 4.91 15.08 -26.83
CA SER A 466 4.62 13.70 -27.21
C SER A 466 5.86 12.86 -27.04
N VAL A 467 5.69 11.58 -26.67
CA VAL A 467 6.78 10.62 -26.56
C VAL A 467 6.69 9.61 -27.69
N ARG A 468 7.85 9.27 -28.26
CA ARG A 468 7.92 8.41 -29.43
C ARG A 468 8.95 7.30 -29.30
N HIS A 469 8.53 6.08 -29.63
CA HIS A 469 9.36 4.89 -29.73
C HIS A 469 8.71 3.91 -30.72
N ASP A 470 9.51 3.27 -31.58
CA ASP A 470 9.02 2.28 -32.56
C ASP A 470 7.85 2.77 -33.42
N ARG A 471 7.90 4.05 -33.84
CA ARG A 471 6.85 4.75 -34.61
C ARG A 471 5.50 4.88 -33.89
N LYS A 472 5.44 4.53 -32.60
CA LYS A 472 4.29 4.79 -31.77
C LYS A 472 4.48 6.15 -31.12
N ASP A 473 3.49 7.01 -31.34
CA ASP A 473 3.46 8.36 -30.79
C ASP A 473 2.37 8.44 -29.72
N THR A 474 2.73 8.92 -28.54
CA THR A 474 1.81 9.10 -27.42
C THR A 474 1.84 10.55 -27.01
N ASN A 475 0.74 11.26 -27.28
CA ASN A 475 0.59 12.64 -26.83
C ASN A 475 0.46 12.67 -25.30
N LEU A 476 1.22 13.56 -24.67
CA LEU A 476 1.13 13.79 -23.25
C LEU A 476 0.08 14.89 -22.99
N PRO A 477 -0.66 14.81 -21.87
CA PRO A 477 -1.67 15.82 -21.53
C PRO A 477 -1.06 17.14 -21.03
N HIS A 478 0.27 17.27 -21.05
CA HIS A 478 0.99 18.40 -20.47
C HIS A 478 1.23 19.48 -21.52
N VAL A 479 0.78 20.70 -21.20
CA VAL A 479 1.15 21.90 -21.93
C VAL A 479 2.55 22.33 -21.47
N PRO A 480 3.50 22.55 -22.41
CA PRO A 480 4.82 23.08 -22.09
C PRO A 480 4.73 24.36 -21.28
N SER A 481 5.42 24.39 -20.14
CA SER A 481 5.41 25.52 -19.20
C SER A 481 6.80 26.11 -18.98
N CYS A 482 7.85 25.34 -19.28
CA CYS A 482 9.24 25.75 -19.17
C CYS A 482 10.03 25.16 -20.35
N ARG A 483 11.17 25.78 -20.67
CA ARG A 483 12.06 25.36 -21.74
C ARG A 483 13.14 24.38 -21.30
N ARG A 484 13.15 23.99 -20.02
CA ARG A 484 14.20 23.14 -19.46
C ARG A 484 13.68 21.73 -19.26
N ILE A 485 14.31 20.79 -19.95
CA ILE A 485 13.99 19.37 -19.86
C ILE A 485 15.19 18.64 -19.26
N ARG A 486 14.93 17.80 -18.26
CA ARG A 486 15.90 16.82 -17.75
C ARG A 486 15.58 15.45 -18.30
N ILE A 487 16.59 14.80 -18.87
CA ILE A 487 16.54 13.40 -19.28
C ILE A 487 17.32 12.59 -18.25
N SER A 488 16.72 11.54 -17.71
CA SER A 488 17.36 10.61 -16.76
C SER A 488 17.32 9.19 -17.31
N LEU A 489 18.49 8.57 -17.39
CA LEU A 489 18.71 7.20 -17.82
C LEU A 489 19.22 6.37 -16.62
N ASP A 490 18.49 5.32 -16.27
CA ASP A 490 18.95 4.24 -15.41
C ASP A 490 19.09 2.99 -16.29
N TYR A 491 20.33 2.69 -16.72
CA TYR A 491 20.59 1.68 -17.72
C TYR A 491 20.23 0.28 -17.19
N GLU A 492 20.70 -0.06 -15.99
CA GLU A 492 20.48 -1.37 -15.35
C GLU A 492 19.01 -1.59 -14.98
N ALA A 493 18.32 -0.55 -14.51
CA ALA A 493 16.88 -0.66 -14.24
C ALA A 493 16.03 -0.60 -15.52
N GLY A 494 16.64 -0.29 -16.67
CA GLY A 494 15.95 -0.18 -17.95
C GLY A 494 14.97 0.99 -17.99
N ARG A 495 15.26 2.12 -17.34
CA ARG A 495 14.34 3.27 -17.25
C ARG A 495 14.92 4.51 -17.91
N LEU A 496 14.13 5.12 -18.79
CA LEU A 496 14.43 6.45 -19.36
C LEU A 496 13.28 7.39 -19.02
N SER A 497 13.55 8.40 -18.19
CA SER A 497 12.56 9.34 -17.68
C SER A 497 12.81 10.76 -18.16
N PHE A 498 11.73 11.49 -18.43
CA PHE A 498 11.75 12.88 -18.85
C PHE A 498 11.04 13.74 -17.79
N TYR A 499 11.65 14.87 -17.45
CA TYR A 499 11.11 15.83 -16.51
C TYR A 499 11.16 17.24 -17.09
N GLU A 500 10.09 18.00 -16.93
CA GLU A 500 10.08 19.44 -17.16
C GLU A 500 10.52 20.13 -15.87
N LEU A 501 11.59 20.92 -15.95
CA LEU A 501 12.16 21.67 -14.83
C LEU A 501 11.40 22.99 -14.63
N SER A 502 10.09 22.89 -14.48
CA SER A 502 9.19 23.94 -13.98
C SER A 502 9.23 23.99 -12.45
N GLU A 503 8.52 24.96 -11.86
CA GLU A 503 8.25 25.00 -10.42
C GLU A 503 6.75 24.76 -10.17
N PRO A 504 6.35 23.59 -9.62
CA PRO A 504 7.17 22.43 -9.24
C PRO A 504 7.68 21.63 -10.45
N ILE A 505 8.75 20.85 -10.26
CA ILE A 505 9.28 19.94 -11.29
C ILE A 505 8.21 18.92 -11.67
N ARG A 506 7.95 18.77 -12.97
CA ARG A 506 6.91 17.89 -13.49
C ARG A 506 7.53 16.67 -14.15
N HIS A 507 7.17 15.47 -13.69
CA HIS A 507 7.44 14.24 -14.43
C HIS A 507 6.56 14.20 -15.68
N LEU A 508 7.17 13.97 -16.85
CA LEU A 508 6.46 13.91 -18.12
C LEU A 508 6.19 12.46 -18.54
N HIS A 509 7.21 11.61 -18.53
CA HIS A 509 7.08 10.23 -18.98
C HIS A 509 8.27 9.37 -18.54
N THR A 510 8.06 8.05 -18.42
CA THR A 510 9.13 7.07 -18.27
C THR A 510 8.93 5.90 -19.22
N PHE A 511 9.90 5.65 -20.09
CA PHE A 511 10.01 4.38 -20.80
C PHE A 511 10.65 3.33 -19.91
N THR A 512 10.14 2.10 -19.99
CA THR A 512 10.76 0.92 -19.40
C THR A 512 11.13 -0.04 -20.53
N ALA A 513 12.42 -0.34 -20.68
CA ALA A 513 12.95 -1.19 -21.74
C ALA A 513 14.23 -1.90 -21.28
N THR A 514 14.49 -3.10 -21.78
CA THR A 514 15.78 -3.77 -21.58
C THR A 514 16.78 -3.23 -22.61
N PHE A 515 17.79 -2.49 -22.16
CA PHE A 515 18.78 -1.92 -23.06
C PHE A 515 19.86 -2.92 -23.46
N THR A 516 20.13 -3.06 -24.75
CA THR A 516 21.04 -4.10 -25.30
C THR A 516 22.34 -3.54 -25.91
N GLU A 517 22.42 -2.23 -26.13
CA GLU A 517 23.61 -1.55 -26.66
C GLU A 517 23.85 -0.25 -25.86
N PRO A 518 25.09 0.27 -25.86
CA PRO A 518 25.35 1.60 -25.31
C PRO A 518 24.46 2.67 -25.95
N LEU A 519 23.91 3.57 -25.13
CA LEU A 519 23.00 4.61 -25.59
C LEU A 519 23.74 5.93 -25.79
N HIS A 520 23.45 6.64 -26.88
CA HIS A 520 23.84 8.04 -27.02
C HIS A 520 22.66 8.96 -26.68
N ALA A 521 22.94 10.14 -26.15
CA ALA A 521 21.95 11.22 -26.15
C ALA A 521 21.64 11.61 -27.60
N ALA A 522 20.36 11.76 -27.92
CA ALA A 522 19.87 11.91 -29.27
C ALA A 522 19.04 13.18 -29.39
N PHE A 523 19.31 13.97 -30.42
CA PHE A 523 18.70 15.29 -30.60
C PHE A 523 18.26 15.47 -32.05
N TRP A 524 17.08 16.05 -32.25
CA TRP A 524 16.64 16.51 -33.56
C TRP A 524 15.97 17.88 -33.47
N VAL A 525 16.18 18.68 -34.53
CA VAL A 525 15.76 20.09 -34.58
C VAL A 525 15.02 20.38 -35.88
N GLY A 526 13.76 20.78 -35.78
CA GLY A 526 12.96 21.28 -36.88
C GLY A 526 13.29 22.73 -37.22
N ARG A 527 12.63 23.25 -38.26
CA ARG A 527 12.85 24.61 -38.76
C ARG A 527 12.72 25.64 -37.64
N ALA A 528 13.69 26.56 -37.57
CA ALA A 528 13.76 27.64 -36.58
C ALA A 528 13.76 27.17 -35.10
N THR A 529 14.19 25.94 -34.83
CA THR A 529 14.38 25.45 -33.46
C THR A 529 15.84 25.17 -33.16
N CYS A 530 16.16 25.23 -31.88
CA CYS A 530 17.42 24.83 -31.29
C CYS A 530 17.20 24.04 -30.00
N VAL A 531 18.22 23.22 -29.69
CA VAL A 531 18.38 22.53 -28.41
C VAL A 531 19.79 22.82 -27.91
N ARG A 532 19.93 23.19 -26.65
CA ARG A 532 21.20 23.47 -25.98
C ARG A 532 21.35 22.61 -24.74
N ILE A 533 22.47 21.92 -24.60
CA ILE A 533 22.85 21.20 -23.38
C ILE A 533 23.30 22.24 -22.35
N ILE A 534 22.69 22.21 -21.16
CA ILE A 534 22.97 23.15 -20.06
C ILE A 534 23.88 22.52 -18.99
N SER A 535 23.76 21.20 -18.82
CA SER A 535 24.56 20.45 -17.84
C SER A 535 26.01 20.33 -18.24
#